data_AF-A0A6C0B0F7-F1
#
_entry.id   AF-A0A6C0B0F7-F1
#
_cell.length_a   1.000
_cell.length_b   1.000
_cell.length_c   1.000
_cell.angle_alpha   90.00
_cell.angle_beta   90.00
_cell.angle_gamma   90.00
#
_symmetry.space_group_name_H-M   'P 1'
#
loop_
_entity.id
_entity.type
_entity.pdbx_description
1 polymer ?
#
loop_
_entity_poly.entity_id
_entity_poly.type
_entity_poly.pdbx_seq_one_letter_code
_entity_poly.pdbx_strand_id
1 'polypeptide(L)'
;MGGGLFGTPLYLNPKCLVFSAFVLIVYWLPHPKAFLHKCVAAFLLATAAYIALAWYDYVYDCTDRLGPTLLGWMSGVFKPDEYRKKFDQLPVKYKKIVRGVDIVVLLVVVAAFVYPFIDVVERSKQ
;
A
#
# COMPACT_ATOMS: atom_id res chain seq x y z
N MET A 1 0.73 -2.94 14.48
CA MET A 1 1.36 -3.84 15.48
C MET A 1 2.69 -4.34 14.94
N GLY A 2 3.80 -3.81 15.44
CA GLY A 2 5.15 -4.15 14.99
C GLY A 2 5.70 -5.47 15.57
N GLY A 3 4.88 -6.31 16.20
CA GLY A 3 5.34 -7.61 16.75
C GLY A 3 6.56 -7.50 17.67
N GLY A 4 6.68 -6.42 18.46
CA GLY A 4 7.84 -6.19 19.33
C GLY A 4 9.06 -5.57 18.64
N LEU A 5 9.07 -5.39 17.32
CA LEU A 5 10.20 -4.86 16.55
C LEU A 5 10.55 -3.38 16.83
N PHE A 6 9.77 -2.70 17.68
CA PHE A 6 9.97 -1.30 18.08
C PHE A 6 9.75 -1.07 19.58
N GLY A 7 9.97 -2.09 20.43
CA GLY A 7 9.85 -1.96 21.88
C GLY A 7 8.42 -1.93 22.42
N THR A 8 7.42 -2.27 21.60
CA THR A 8 6.00 -2.36 22.00
C THR A 8 5.64 -3.79 22.42
N PRO A 9 4.82 -3.99 23.48
CA PRO A 9 4.48 -5.32 23.98
C PRO A 9 3.71 -6.15 22.94
N LEU A 10 3.95 -7.47 22.94
CA LEU A 10 3.24 -8.44 22.09
C LEU A 10 1.78 -8.61 22.59
N TYR A 11 0.92 -7.65 22.28
CA TYR A 11 -0.50 -7.77 22.55
C TYR A 11 -1.21 -8.39 21.34
N LEU A 12 -1.92 -9.49 21.54
CA LEU A 12 -2.73 -10.09 20.48
C LEU A 12 -3.93 -9.18 20.21
N ASN A 13 -3.89 -8.40 19.13
CA ASN A 13 -5.04 -7.58 18.75
C ASN A 13 -6.00 -8.37 17.85
N PRO A 14 -7.16 -8.81 18.37
CA PRO A 14 -8.12 -9.57 17.58
C PRO A 14 -8.58 -8.79 16.35
N LYS A 15 -8.58 -7.45 16.40
CA LYS A 15 -8.95 -6.59 15.28
C LYS A 15 -7.93 -6.68 14.13
N CYS A 16 -6.63 -6.82 14.45
CA CYS A 16 -5.59 -7.08 13.44
C CYS A 16 -5.71 -8.49 12.85
N LEU A 17 -6.16 -9.48 13.62
CA LEU A 17 -6.44 -10.83 13.10
C LEU A 17 -7.63 -10.83 12.14
N VAL A 18 -8.70 -10.10 12.46
CA VAL A 18 -9.84 -9.94 11.54
C VAL A 18 -9.39 -9.23 10.25
N PHE A 19 -8.59 -8.18 10.38
CA PHE A 19 -8.06 -7.45 9.23
C PHE A 19 -7.13 -8.31 8.36
N SER A 20 -6.18 -9.05 8.97
CA SER A 20 -5.29 -9.94 8.21
C SER A 20 -6.05 -11.11 7.59
N ALA A 21 -7.05 -11.66 8.27
CA ALA A 21 -7.94 -12.67 7.70
C ALA A 21 -8.71 -12.13 6.49
N PHE A 22 -9.24 -10.91 6.56
CA PHE A 22 -9.90 -10.26 5.42
C PHE A 22 -8.95 -10.12 4.22
N VAL A 23 -7.73 -9.61 4.44
CA VAL A 23 -6.73 -9.46 3.37
C VAL A 23 -6.36 -10.82 2.75
N LEU A 24 -6.24 -11.88 3.56
CA LEU A 24 -5.98 -13.24 3.08
C LEU A 24 -7.14 -13.80 2.25
N ILE A 25 -8.38 -13.55 2.65
CA ILE A 25 -9.56 -13.96 1.89
C ILE A 25 -9.56 -13.30 0.52
N VAL A 26 -9.32 -11.98 0.46
CA VAL A 26 -9.25 -11.24 -0.81
C VAL A 26 -8.08 -11.72 -1.66
N TYR A 27 -6.94 -12.01 -1.03
CA TYR A 27 -5.78 -12.58 -1.72
C TYR A 27 -6.12 -13.93 -2.35
N TRP A 28 -6.98 -14.77 -1.77
CA TRP A 28 -7.27 -16.10 -2.33
C TRP A 28 -8.31 -16.11 -3.46
N LEU A 29 -8.90 -14.96 -3.80
CA LEU A 29 -9.81 -14.82 -4.93
C LEU A 29 -9.12 -15.15 -6.27
N PRO A 30 -9.87 -15.54 -7.31
CA PRO A 30 -9.29 -15.94 -8.60
C PRO A 30 -8.33 -14.89 -9.17
N HIS A 31 -7.11 -15.32 -9.47
CA HIS A 31 -6.04 -14.46 -9.94
C HIS A 31 -5.92 -14.43 -11.48
N PRO A 32 -5.45 -13.32 -12.05
CA PRO A 32 -5.12 -13.25 -13.47
C PRO A 32 -4.01 -14.24 -13.82
N LYS A 33 -4.06 -14.83 -15.03
CA LYS A 33 -3.08 -15.85 -15.45
C LYS A 33 -1.67 -15.28 -15.65
N ALA A 34 -1.57 -14.06 -16.19
CA ALA A 34 -0.28 -13.42 -16.45
C ALA A 34 0.41 -12.95 -15.16
N PHE A 35 1.70 -13.26 -15.02
CA PHE A 35 2.48 -12.95 -13.82
C PHE A 35 2.51 -11.45 -13.49
N LEU A 36 2.69 -10.59 -14.49
CA LEU A 36 2.70 -9.12 -14.29
C LEU A 36 1.39 -8.61 -13.70
N HIS A 37 0.24 -9.08 -14.18
CA HIS A 37 -1.06 -8.71 -13.62
C HIS A 37 -1.24 -9.24 -12.19
N LYS A 38 -0.66 -10.39 -11.83
CA LYS A 38 -0.64 -10.86 -10.44
C LYS A 38 0.16 -9.91 -9.55
N CYS A 39 1.34 -9.46 -10.00
CA CYS A 39 2.14 -8.49 -9.28
C CYS A 39 1.39 -7.16 -9.06
N VAL A 40 0.72 -6.64 -10.10
CA VAL A 40 -0.08 -5.41 -9.99
C VAL A 40 -1.26 -5.61 -9.02
N ALA A 41 -1.99 -6.72 -9.13
CA ALA A 41 -3.10 -7.02 -8.21
C ALA A 41 -2.64 -7.13 -6.75
N ALA A 42 -1.52 -7.83 -6.50
CA ALA A 42 -0.93 -7.94 -5.17
C ALA A 42 -0.47 -6.58 -4.63
N PHE A 43 0.13 -5.74 -5.48
CA PHE A 43 0.54 -4.38 -5.11
C PHE A 43 -0.66 -3.48 -4.74
N LEU A 44 -1.74 -3.55 -5.52
CA LEU A 44 -2.98 -2.82 -5.23
C LEU A 44 -3.62 -3.30 -3.93
N LEU A 45 -3.67 -4.62 -3.70
CA LEU A 45 -4.19 -5.19 -2.46
C LEU A 45 -3.36 -4.74 -1.25
N ALA A 46 -2.03 -4.78 -1.36
CA ALA A 46 -1.13 -4.30 -0.31
C ALA A 46 -1.32 -2.80 -0.03
N THR A 47 -1.47 -1.99 -1.07
CA THR A 47 -1.70 -0.54 -0.94
C THR A 47 -3.07 -0.25 -0.30
N ALA A 48 -4.11 -0.96 -0.70
CA ALA A 48 -5.45 -0.84 -0.13
C ALA A 48 -5.46 -1.26 1.35
N ALA A 49 -4.82 -2.39 1.68
CA ALA A 49 -4.64 -2.81 3.06
C ALA A 49 -3.88 -1.75 3.88
N TYR A 50 -2.88 -1.12 3.29
CA TYR A 50 -2.10 -0.08 3.94
C TYR A 50 -2.91 1.19 4.23
N ILE A 51 -3.77 1.60 3.31
CA ILE A 51 -4.71 2.70 3.50
C ILE A 51 -5.74 2.35 4.59
N ALA A 52 -6.31 1.13 4.53
CA ALA A 52 -7.27 0.66 5.50
C ALA A 52 -6.69 0.63 6.93
N LEU A 53 -5.42 0.25 7.08
CA LEU A 53 -4.73 0.30 8.37
C LEU A 53 -4.64 1.72 8.94
N ALA A 54 -4.36 2.72 8.10
CA ALA A 54 -4.32 4.12 8.52
C ALA A 54 -5.68 4.63 9.01
N TRP A 55 -6.77 4.23 8.34
CA TRP A 55 -8.13 4.54 8.78
C TRP A 55 -8.52 3.80 10.06
N TYR A 56 -8.11 2.54 10.18
CA TYR A 56 -8.33 1.75 11.36
C TYR A 56 -7.68 2.40 12.60
N ASP A 57 -6.41 2.84 12.51
CA ASP A 57 -5.72 3.52 13.60
C ASP A 57 -6.41 4.84 14.00
N TYR A 58 -6.99 5.53 13.02
CA TYR A 58 -7.72 6.78 13.22
C TYR A 58 -9.08 6.56 13.90
N VAL A 59 -9.89 5.63 13.37
CA VAL A 59 -11.25 5.33 13.87
C VAL A 59 -11.23 4.76 15.28
N TYR A 60 -10.24 3.92 15.60
CA TYR A 60 -10.13 3.29 16.92
C TYR A 60 -9.20 4.01 17.89
N ASP A 61 -8.79 5.24 17.57
CA ASP A 61 -7.93 6.08 18.42
C ASP A 61 -6.73 5.32 19.02
N CYS A 62 -6.01 4.60 18.16
CA CYS A 62 -4.89 3.79 18.60
C CYS A 62 -3.73 4.70 19.05
N THR A 63 -3.05 4.36 20.16
CA THR A 63 -1.89 5.10 20.67
C THR A 63 -0.76 5.21 19.64
N ASP A 64 -0.49 4.12 18.92
CA ASP A 64 0.50 4.06 17.85
C ASP A 64 -0.18 4.20 16.49
N ARG A 65 -0.27 5.44 15.99
CA ARG A 65 -0.83 5.73 14.67
C ARG A 65 0.23 5.63 13.58
N LEU A 66 -0.17 5.07 12.44
CA LEU A 66 0.67 5.02 11.23
C LEU A 66 1.19 6.41 10.83
N GLY A 67 2.52 6.55 10.83
CA GLY A 67 3.21 7.79 10.43
C GLY A 67 3.47 7.89 8.92
N PRO A 68 4.00 9.04 8.47
CA PRO A 68 4.37 9.27 7.07
C PRO A 68 5.37 8.24 6.53
N THR A 69 5.14 7.76 5.31
CA THR A 69 5.88 6.62 4.73
C THR A 69 6.34 6.87 3.31
N LEU A 70 7.16 5.96 2.78
CA LEU A 70 7.70 6.05 1.42
C LEU A 70 6.64 6.08 0.33
N LEU A 71 5.45 5.50 0.55
CA LEU A 71 4.28 5.59 -0.35
C LEU A 71 3.28 6.69 0.02
N GLY A 72 3.74 7.67 0.79
CA GLY A 72 2.90 8.65 1.47
C GLY A 72 2.29 9.72 0.56
N TRP A 73 2.94 10.09 -0.55
CA TRP A 73 2.43 11.11 -1.47
C TRP A 73 1.35 10.53 -2.39
N MET A 74 1.55 9.31 -2.90
CA MET A 74 0.61 8.60 -3.77
C MET A 74 -0.66 8.16 -3.01
N SER A 75 -0.51 7.53 -1.84
CA SER A 75 -1.65 6.99 -1.08
C SER A 75 -2.24 7.98 -0.07
N GLY A 76 -1.58 9.13 0.15
CA GLY A 76 -1.93 10.07 1.21
C GLY A 76 -3.30 10.71 1.09
N VAL A 77 -3.83 10.86 -0.14
CA VAL A 77 -5.17 11.40 -0.39
C VAL A 77 -6.25 10.49 0.19
N PHE A 78 -6.03 9.18 0.18
CA PHE A 78 -6.96 8.19 0.69
C PHE A 78 -6.81 7.93 2.19
N LYS A 79 -5.87 8.59 2.87
CA LYS A 79 -5.62 8.46 4.31
C LYS A 79 -6.28 9.60 5.10
N PRO A 80 -6.53 9.42 6.41
CA PRO A 80 -7.16 10.43 7.26
C PRO A 80 -6.36 11.73 7.36
N ASP A 81 -7.02 12.84 7.68
CA ASP A 81 -6.44 14.19 7.71
C ASP A 81 -5.23 14.35 8.63
N GLU A 82 -5.23 13.66 9.76
CA GLU A 82 -4.10 13.70 10.69
C GLU A 82 -2.81 13.19 10.05
N TYR A 83 -2.91 12.14 9.20
CA TYR A 83 -1.77 11.65 8.45
C TYR A 83 -1.22 12.73 7.51
N ARG A 84 -2.11 13.46 6.84
CA ARG A 84 -1.72 14.56 5.94
C ARG A 84 -1.02 15.68 6.69
N LYS A 85 -1.53 16.07 7.86
CA LYS A 85 -0.88 17.06 8.73
C LYS A 85 0.53 16.62 9.13
N LYS A 86 0.71 15.36 9.54
CA LYS A 86 2.03 14.80 9.87
C LYS A 86 2.94 14.77 8.63
N PHE A 87 2.41 14.42 7.46
CA PHE A 87 3.13 14.46 6.19
C PHE A 87 3.60 15.88 5.84
N ASP A 88 2.75 16.87 6.08
CA ASP A 88 3.03 18.27 5.79
C ASP A 88 4.06 18.89 6.73
N GLN A 89 4.18 18.36 7.94
CA GLN A 89 5.22 18.75 8.90
C GLN A 89 6.60 18.16 8.57
N LEU A 90 6.73 17.23 7.61
CA LEU A 90 8.04 16.70 7.25
C LEU A 90 8.96 17.74 6.62
N PRO A 91 10.29 17.62 6.83
CA PRO A 91 11.25 18.45 6.13
C PRO A 91 11.13 18.25 4.61
N VAL A 92 11.30 19.34 3.86
CA VAL A 92 11.15 19.37 2.38
C VAL A 92 12.02 18.31 1.69
N LYS A 93 13.19 18.00 2.26
CA LYS A 93 14.09 16.95 1.78
C LYS A 93 13.40 15.58 1.71
N TYR A 94 12.70 15.18 2.77
CA TYR A 94 12.00 13.90 2.82
C TYR A 94 10.78 13.89 1.91
N LYS A 95 10.03 14.99 1.82
CA LYS A 95 8.90 15.11 0.88
C LYS A 95 9.33 14.89 -0.58
N LYS A 96 10.50 15.43 -0.98
CA LYS A 96 11.06 15.21 -2.32
C LYS A 96 11.43 13.75 -2.56
N ILE A 97 12.05 13.09 -1.58
CA ILE A 97 12.39 11.67 -1.67
C ILE A 97 11.14 10.82 -1.82
N VAL A 98 10.14 11.02 -0.95
CA VAL A 98 8.86 10.29 -1.01
C VAL A 98 8.18 10.49 -2.36
N ARG A 99 8.10 11.73 -2.85
CA ARG A 99 7.53 12.01 -4.18
C ARG A 99 8.31 11.32 -5.30
N GLY A 100 9.64 11.30 -5.23
CA GLY A 100 10.47 10.63 -6.23
C GLY A 100 10.24 9.12 -6.26
N VAL A 101 10.23 8.48 -5.09
CA VAL A 101 9.91 7.05 -4.94
C VAL A 101 8.52 6.76 -5.50
N ASP A 102 7.53 7.57 -5.14
CA ASP A 102 6.14 7.37 -5.58
C ASP A 102 5.97 7.47 -7.09
N ILE A 103 6.63 8.44 -7.73
CA ILE A 103 6.61 8.56 -9.19
C ILE A 103 7.24 7.34 -9.85
N VAL A 104 8.41 6.88 -9.37
CA VAL A 104 9.08 5.70 -9.92
C VAL A 104 8.21 4.46 -9.77
N VAL A 105 7.62 4.26 -8.59
CA VAL A 105 6.73 3.12 -8.32
C VAL A 105 5.50 3.18 -9.23
N LEU A 106 4.87 4.34 -9.39
CA LEU A 106 3.73 4.51 -10.29
C LEU A 106 4.07 4.18 -11.74
N LEU A 107 5.22 4.64 -12.23
CA LEU A 107 5.69 4.33 -13.59
C LEU A 107 5.90 2.83 -13.78
N VAL A 108 6.50 2.15 -12.80
CA VAL A 108 6.71 0.69 -12.84
C VAL A 108 5.38 -0.06 -12.84
N VAL A 109 4.42 0.35 -12.01
CA VAL A 109 3.10 -0.29 -11.93
C VAL A 109 2.31 -0.10 -13.23
N VAL A 110 2.32 1.12 -13.79
CA VAL A 110 1.67 1.40 -15.08
C VAL A 110 2.32 0.60 -16.21
N ALA A 111 3.65 0.56 -16.27
CA ALA A 111 4.36 -0.25 -17.26
C ALA A 111 4.03 -1.75 -17.11
N ALA A 112 4.03 -2.28 -15.89
CA ALA A 112 3.67 -3.67 -15.62
C ALA A 112 2.21 -4.00 -15.99
N PHE A 113 1.31 -3.03 -15.87
CA PHE A 113 -0.08 -3.19 -16.28
C PHE A 113 -0.25 -3.16 -17.81
N VAL A 114 0.44 -2.26 -18.51
CA VAL A 114 0.28 -2.04 -19.97
C VAL A 114 1.10 -3.02 -20.81
N TYR A 115 2.33 -3.36 -20.38
CA TYR A 115 3.24 -4.26 -21.09
C TYR A 115 2.61 -5.55 -21.63
N PRO A 116 1.85 -6.33 -20.84
CA PRO A 116 1.23 -7.56 -21.34
C PRO A 116 0.19 -7.32 -22.45
N PHE A 117 -0.45 -6.14 -22.52
CA PHE A 117 -1.35 -5.80 -23.61
C PHE A 117 -0.61 -5.51 -24.92
N ILE A 118 0.56 -4.87 -24.84
CA ILE A 118 1.41 -4.61 -26.01
C ILE A 118 2.02 -5.92 -26.52
N ASP A 119 2.58 -6.74 -25.62
CA ASP A 119 3.17 -8.04 -25.95
C ASP A 119 2.17 -9.01 -26.61
N VAL A 120 0.91 -9.00 -26.16
CA VAL A 120 -0.17 -9.79 -26.78
C VAL A 120 -0.50 -9.29 -28.19
N VAL A 121 -0.57 -7.96 -28.39
CA VAL A 121 -0.79 -7.38 -29.73
C VAL A 121 0.35 -7.71 -30.68
N GLU A 122 1.59 -7.67 -30.21
CA GLU A 122 2.76 -7.96 -31.03
C GLU A 122 2.83 -9.43 -31.44
N ARG A 123 2.55 -10.37 -30.51
CA ARG A 123 2.43 -11.79 -30.83
C ARG A 123 1.26 -12.14 -31.77
N SER A 124 0.21 -11.33 -31.82
CA SER A 124 -0.93 -11.57 -32.73
C SER A 124 -0.66 -11.16 -34.18
N LYS A 125 0.38 -10.35 -34.42
CA LYS A 125 0.80 -9.90 -35.76
C LYS A 125 1.82 -10.84 -36.44
N GLN A 126 2.37 -11.79 -35.69
CA GLN A 126 3.42 -12.72 -36.14
C GLN A 126 2.81 -14.07 -36.50
#